data_AF-A0AAW1EQ40-F1
#
_entry.id   AF-A0AAW1EQ40-F1
#
_cell.length_a   1.000
_cell.length_b   1.000
_cell.length_c   1.000
_cell.angle_alpha   90.00
_cell.angle_beta   90.00
_cell.angle_gamma   90.00
#
_symmetry.space_group_name_H-M   'P 1'
#
loop_
_entity.id
_entity.type
_entity.pdbx_description
1 polymer ?
#
loop_
_entity_poly.entity_id
_entity_poly.type
_entity_poly.pdbx_seq_one_letter_code
_entity_poly.pdbx_strand_id
1 'polypeptide(L)'
;MAEDSVLVEGSSFMDPFKGLLLTYFMPESCYDEFFLNFNFLDVPCLKIILSKGLGFGIILGSVMVKLPQIFKLMGAKSAEGLSFHTVLLELLAITGTMAYSIANKFPFSAWGEALFLMLQTIAIGFLIQHYGGRTSRGLLFLVVYFGLLVLVLSPVTPMSVVTSLQASNMPAIIVGRLIQAASNFRNGHTGQLSAVSVFLLFAGSLARIFTSLQETGDSLMALTYVISSACNGIIALQVLYYWNSSPERKKKSE
;
A
#
# COMPACT_ATOMS: atom_id res chain seq x y z
N MET A 1 -60.14 -4.87 -2.92
CA MET A 1 -60.53 -3.46 -3.08
C MET A 1 -59.80 -2.67 -2.00
N ALA A 2 -58.80 -1.84 -2.23
CA ALA A 2 -57.93 -1.52 -3.36
C ALA A 2 -56.67 -0.96 -2.66
N GLU A 3 -55.49 -1.56 -2.79
CA GLU A 3 -54.41 -1.05 -3.66
C GLU A 3 -54.68 0.34 -4.24
N ASP A 4 -53.98 1.34 -3.72
CA ASP A 4 -53.51 2.46 -4.54
C ASP A 4 -52.11 2.88 -4.08
N SER A 5 -51.18 2.50 -4.94
CA SER A 5 -49.83 2.99 -5.10
C SER A 5 -49.79 4.52 -5.26
N VAL A 6 -48.98 5.20 -4.45
CA VAL A 6 -48.42 6.51 -4.84
C VAL A 6 -46.95 6.31 -5.14
N LEU A 7 -46.69 6.06 -6.43
CA LEU A 7 -45.43 6.32 -7.09
C LEU A 7 -45.11 7.82 -6.92
N VAL A 8 -44.10 8.16 -6.12
CA VAL A 8 -43.37 9.41 -6.32
C VAL A 8 -42.11 9.05 -7.08
N GLU A 9 -42.26 9.16 -8.39
CA GLU A 9 -41.20 9.21 -9.38
C GLU A 9 -40.25 10.36 -9.02
N GLY A 10 -39.06 10.00 -8.58
CA GLY A 10 -37.95 10.91 -8.39
C GLY A 10 -36.68 10.19 -8.77
N SER A 11 -36.51 9.85 -10.05
CA SER A 11 -35.26 9.31 -10.58
C SER A 11 -34.17 10.39 -10.47
N SER A 12 -33.59 10.53 -9.29
CA SER A 12 -32.54 11.49 -9.04
C SER A 12 -31.21 10.83 -9.39
N PHE A 13 -30.42 11.50 -10.22
CA PHE A 13 -29.00 11.21 -10.43
C PHE A 13 -28.22 11.01 -9.11
N MET A 14 -28.76 11.53 -8.00
CA MET A 14 -28.18 11.41 -6.66
C MET A 14 -28.41 10.07 -5.96
N ASP A 15 -29.36 9.22 -6.35
CA ASP A 15 -29.62 7.95 -5.64
C ASP A 15 -28.46 6.94 -5.75
N PRO A 16 -27.88 6.69 -6.95
CA PRO A 16 -26.69 5.84 -7.04
C PRO A 16 -25.46 6.50 -6.39
N PHE A 17 -25.34 7.83 -6.44
CA PHE A 17 -24.24 8.56 -5.81
C PHE A 17 -24.33 8.54 -4.27
N LYS A 18 -25.53 8.71 -3.71
CA LYS A 18 -25.83 8.58 -2.28
C LYS A 18 -25.58 7.14 -1.84
N GLY A 19 -26.03 6.14 -2.61
CA GLY A 19 -25.75 4.73 -2.35
C GLY A 19 -24.24 4.43 -2.33
N LEU A 20 -23.48 4.97 -3.28
CA LEU A 20 -22.02 4.82 -3.31
C LEU A 20 -21.34 5.48 -2.10
N LEU A 21 -21.73 6.72 -1.78
CA LEU A 21 -21.20 7.47 -0.63
C LEU A 21 -21.47 6.74 0.69
N LEU A 22 -22.69 6.28 0.89
CA LEU A 22 -23.11 5.58 2.11
C LEU A 22 -22.46 4.21 2.25
N THR A 23 -22.23 3.51 1.13
CA THR A 23 -21.67 2.16 1.15
C THR A 23 -20.14 2.17 1.32
N TYR A 24 -19.44 3.12 0.69
CA TYR A 24 -17.98 3.08 0.61
C TYR A 24 -17.25 4.21 1.37
N PHE A 25 -17.88 5.38 1.55
CA PHE A 25 -17.20 6.58 2.04
C PHE A 25 -17.63 7.03 3.45
N MET A 26 -18.91 6.98 3.80
CA MET A 26 -19.38 7.48 5.09
C MET A 26 -20.67 6.81 5.60
N PRO A 27 -20.92 6.76 6.92
CA PRO A 27 -22.20 6.36 7.49
C PRO A 27 -23.34 7.34 7.16
N GLU A 28 -24.60 6.89 7.22
CA GLU A 28 -25.78 7.75 7.05
C GLU A 28 -25.80 8.94 8.01
N SER A 29 -25.41 8.73 9.27
CA SER A 29 -25.32 9.82 10.25
C SER A 29 -24.35 10.93 9.83
N CYS A 30 -23.26 10.58 9.13
CA CYS A 30 -22.33 11.59 8.61
C CYS A 30 -22.86 12.25 7.34
N TYR A 31 -23.59 11.51 6.50
CA TYR A 31 -24.27 12.11 5.35
C TYR A 31 -25.28 13.16 5.81
N ASP A 32 -26.08 12.84 6.82
CA ASP A 32 -27.07 13.76 7.38
C ASP A 32 -26.39 14.98 8.00
N GLU A 33 -25.30 14.79 8.76
CA GLU A 33 -24.58 15.89 9.38
C GLU A 33 -23.98 16.87 8.35
N PHE A 34 -23.40 16.34 7.25
CA PHE A 34 -22.81 17.16 6.20
C PHE A 34 -23.83 17.81 5.26
N PHE A 35 -24.83 17.04 4.80
CA PHE A 35 -25.71 17.44 3.71
C PHE A 35 -27.11 17.88 4.14
N LEU A 36 -27.58 17.46 5.33
CA LEU A 36 -28.86 17.90 5.88
C LEU A 36 -28.68 18.98 6.94
N ASN A 37 -27.73 18.80 7.87
CA ASN A 37 -27.49 19.74 8.97
C ASN A 37 -26.43 20.81 8.64
N PHE A 38 -25.76 20.71 7.49
CA PHE A 38 -24.69 21.62 7.03
C PHE A 38 -23.54 21.80 8.04
N ASN A 39 -23.32 20.80 8.91
CA ASN A 39 -22.25 20.81 9.89
C ASN A 39 -20.99 20.15 9.31
N PHE A 40 -20.26 20.92 8.50
CA PHE A 40 -19.06 20.45 7.80
C PHE A 40 -17.83 20.21 8.70
N LEU A 41 -17.90 20.55 9.99
CA LEU A 41 -16.79 20.46 10.92
C LEU A 41 -17.03 19.46 12.04
N ASP A 42 -17.99 18.54 11.86
CA ASP A 42 -18.14 17.41 12.75
C ASP A 42 -16.87 16.54 12.73
N VAL A 43 -16.12 16.60 13.82
CA VAL A 43 -14.77 16.00 13.93
C VAL A 43 -14.80 14.49 13.69
N PRO A 44 -15.73 13.70 14.27
CA PRO A 44 -15.88 12.28 13.96
C PRO A 44 -16.10 12.00 12.46
N CYS A 45 -17.04 12.69 11.83
CA CYS A 45 -17.38 12.46 10.43
C CYS A 45 -16.27 12.93 9.47
N LEU A 46 -15.60 14.03 9.79
CA LEU A 46 -14.45 14.52 9.01
C LEU A 46 -13.28 13.52 9.04
N LYS A 47 -12.99 12.91 10.20
CA LYS A 47 -11.94 11.89 10.30
C LYS A 47 -12.23 10.67 9.43
N ILE A 48 -13.49 10.23 9.38
CA ILE A 48 -13.91 9.08 8.56
C ILE A 48 -13.71 9.39 7.07
N ILE A 49 -14.23 10.54 6.60
CA ILE A 49 -14.10 10.93 5.19
C ILE A 49 -12.63 11.11 4.80
N LEU A 50 -11.84 11.80 5.63
CA LEU A 50 -10.41 11.98 5.38
C LEU A 50 -9.69 10.64 5.32
N SER A 51 -10.00 9.72 6.23
CA SER A 51 -9.39 8.39 6.24
C SER A 51 -9.71 7.62 4.96
N LYS A 52 -11.00 7.55 4.58
CA LYS A 52 -11.44 6.85 3.37
C LYS A 52 -10.85 7.47 2.11
N GLY A 53 -10.85 8.79 2.03
CA GLY A 53 -10.25 9.54 0.94
C GLY A 53 -8.75 9.26 0.80
N LEU A 54 -8.01 9.29 1.91
CA LEU A 54 -6.59 8.92 1.93
C LEU A 54 -6.39 7.45 1.54
N GLY A 55 -7.19 6.53 2.07
CA GLY A 55 -7.12 5.10 1.76
C GLY A 55 -7.29 4.83 0.26
N PHE A 56 -8.38 5.34 -0.34
CA PHE A 56 -8.61 5.22 -1.78
C PHE A 56 -7.56 5.97 -2.62
N GLY A 57 -7.08 7.13 -2.17
CA GLY A 57 -5.98 7.84 -2.81
C GLY A 57 -4.70 6.99 -2.87
N ILE A 58 -4.37 6.29 -1.78
CA ILE A 58 -3.21 5.38 -1.75
C ILE A 58 -3.45 4.16 -2.65
N ILE A 59 -4.67 3.60 -2.67
CA ILE A 59 -5.04 2.52 -3.59
C ILE A 59 -4.82 2.96 -5.04
N LEU A 60 -5.36 4.11 -5.44
CA LEU A 60 -5.19 4.66 -6.79
C LEU A 60 -3.72 4.87 -7.13
N GLY A 61 -2.94 5.44 -6.20
CA GLY A 61 -1.50 5.59 -6.37
C GLY A 61 -0.78 4.25 -6.58
N SER A 62 -1.17 3.22 -5.83
CA SER A 62 -0.54 1.89 -5.87
C SER A 62 -0.66 1.18 -7.22
N VAL A 63 -1.72 1.47 -7.99
CA VAL A 63 -1.92 0.93 -9.34
C VAL A 63 -0.76 1.34 -10.26
N MET A 64 -0.17 2.52 -10.05
CA MET A 64 0.86 3.08 -10.94
C MET A 64 2.28 2.84 -10.45
N VAL A 65 2.49 2.30 -9.24
CA VAL A 65 3.82 2.23 -8.63
C VAL A 65 4.78 1.32 -9.41
N LYS A 66 4.33 0.13 -9.83
CA LYS A 66 5.20 -0.87 -10.48
C LYS A 66 5.00 -0.94 -11.98
N LEU A 67 3.98 -0.29 -12.55
CA LEU A 67 3.77 -0.23 -14.00
C LEU A 67 4.98 0.34 -14.77
N PRO A 68 5.64 1.44 -14.35
CA PRO A 68 6.84 1.92 -15.04
C PRO A 68 7.95 0.87 -15.10
N GLN A 69 8.11 0.08 -14.02
CA GLN A 69 9.08 -1.02 -13.97
C GLN A 69 8.70 -2.14 -14.94
N ILE A 70 7.42 -2.52 -15.00
CA ILE A 70 6.90 -3.52 -15.96
C ILE A 70 7.17 -3.09 -17.40
N PHE A 71 6.82 -1.85 -17.75
CA PHE A 71 7.07 -1.33 -19.10
C PHE A 71 8.56 -1.29 -19.44
N LYS A 72 9.42 -0.93 -18.48
CA LYS A 72 10.88 -0.96 -18.67
C LYS A 72 11.38 -2.38 -18.97
N LEU A 73 10.88 -3.39 -18.26
CA LEU A 73 11.23 -4.80 -18.49
C LEU A 73 10.78 -5.27 -19.87
N MET A 74 9.56 -4.94 -20.26
CA MET A 74 9.00 -5.30 -21.57
C MET A 74 9.76 -4.62 -22.72
N GLY A 75 10.10 -3.35 -22.57
CA GLY A 75 10.86 -2.60 -23.57
C GLY A 75 12.31 -3.10 -23.71
N ALA A 76 12.98 -3.38 -22.59
CA ALA A 76 14.34 -3.90 -22.59
C ALA A 76 14.43 -5.39 -22.97
N LYS A 77 13.33 -6.14 -22.83
CA LYS A 77 13.27 -7.61 -22.95
C LYS A 77 14.34 -8.32 -22.11
N SER A 78 14.73 -7.72 -21.00
CA SER A 78 15.76 -8.20 -20.09
C SER A 78 15.35 -7.91 -18.65
N ALA A 79 15.70 -8.83 -17.77
CA ALA A 79 15.49 -8.72 -16.33
C ALA A 79 16.82 -8.57 -15.55
N GLU A 80 17.88 -8.17 -16.24
CA GLU A 80 19.19 -7.96 -15.64
C GLU A 80 19.14 -6.90 -14.53
N GLY A 81 19.83 -7.15 -13.42
CA GLY A 81 19.82 -6.28 -12.24
C GLY A 81 18.62 -6.46 -11.30
N LEU A 82 17.64 -7.31 -11.63
CA LEU A 82 16.53 -7.67 -10.74
C LEU A 82 16.73 -9.05 -10.10
N SER A 83 16.49 -9.12 -8.79
CA SER A 83 16.55 -10.37 -8.02
C SER A 83 15.17 -10.98 -7.87
N PHE A 84 14.99 -12.20 -8.37
CA PHE A 84 13.75 -12.97 -8.16
C PHE A 84 13.47 -13.23 -6.68
N HIS A 85 14.49 -13.44 -5.85
CA HIS A 85 14.33 -13.66 -4.41
C HIS A 85 13.74 -12.43 -3.71
N THR A 86 14.16 -11.22 -4.12
CA THR A 86 13.59 -9.97 -3.60
C THR A 86 12.10 -9.87 -3.94
N VAL A 87 11.72 -10.27 -5.16
CA VAL A 87 10.31 -10.32 -5.58
C VAL A 87 9.50 -11.32 -4.76
N LEU A 88 10.07 -12.50 -4.45
CA LEU A 88 9.39 -13.48 -3.59
C LEU A 88 9.19 -12.96 -2.16
N LEU A 89 10.18 -12.29 -1.58
CA LEU A 89 10.06 -11.68 -0.25
C LEU A 89 9.03 -10.55 -0.24
N GLU A 90 8.97 -9.76 -1.31
CA GLU A 90 7.96 -8.71 -1.47
C GLU A 90 6.55 -9.30 -1.57
N LEU A 91 6.37 -10.37 -2.37
CA LEU A 91 5.10 -11.08 -2.45
C LEU A 91 4.69 -11.70 -1.13
N LEU A 92 5.61 -12.31 -0.40
CA LEU A 92 5.36 -12.85 0.94
C LEU A 92 4.78 -11.77 1.87
N ALA A 93 5.41 -10.59 1.86
CA ALA A 93 5.00 -9.49 2.72
C ALA A 93 3.62 -8.93 2.34
N ILE A 94 3.40 -8.70 1.05
CA ILE A 94 2.11 -8.19 0.53
C ILE A 94 0.98 -9.20 0.78
N THR A 95 1.23 -10.50 0.58
CA THR A 95 0.27 -11.56 0.88
C THR A 95 -0.03 -11.63 2.38
N GLY A 96 0.96 -11.43 3.24
CA GLY A 96 0.76 -11.32 4.68
C GLY A 96 -0.22 -10.23 5.08
N THR A 97 0.00 -9.02 4.57
CA THR A 97 -0.91 -7.89 4.78
C THR A 97 -2.31 -8.23 4.29
N MET A 98 -2.44 -8.71 3.06
CA MET A 98 -3.75 -9.00 2.47
C MET A 98 -4.49 -10.10 3.23
N ALA A 99 -3.82 -11.21 3.56
CA ALA A 99 -4.43 -12.32 4.29
C ALA A 99 -4.87 -11.90 5.69
N TYR A 100 -4.03 -11.14 6.40
CA TYR A 100 -4.35 -10.62 7.73
C TYR A 100 -5.55 -9.67 7.69
N SER A 101 -5.60 -8.76 6.73
CA SER A 101 -6.70 -7.82 6.60
C SER A 101 -8.02 -8.50 6.20
N ILE A 102 -7.98 -9.50 5.32
CA ILE A 102 -9.17 -10.29 4.95
C ILE A 102 -9.65 -11.12 6.15
N ALA A 103 -8.74 -11.79 6.86
CA ALA A 103 -9.10 -12.64 7.99
C ALA A 103 -9.72 -11.85 9.16
N ASN A 104 -9.25 -10.62 9.40
CA ASN A 104 -9.83 -9.69 10.38
C ASN A 104 -11.00 -8.86 9.83
N LYS A 105 -11.44 -9.11 8.58
CA LYS A 105 -12.57 -8.43 7.93
C LYS A 105 -12.42 -6.90 7.86
N PHE A 106 -11.20 -6.41 7.67
CA PHE A 106 -10.95 -4.98 7.51
C PHE A 106 -11.51 -4.46 6.18
N PRO A 107 -11.97 -3.20 6.15
CA PRO A 107 -12.51 -2.60 4.94
C PRO A 107 -11.45 -2.54 3.84
N PHE A 108 -11.88 -2.69 2.58
CA PHE A 108 -10.98 -2.68 1.43
C PHE A 108 -10.12 -1.40 1.33
N SER A 109 -10.62 -0.26 1.77
CA SER A 109 -9.86 1.00 1.84
C SER A 109 -8.58 0.92 2.68
N ALA A 110 -8.49 -0.02 3.62
CA ALA A 110 -7.37 -0.19 4.53
C ALA A 110 -6.26 -1.11 3.98
N TRP A 111 -6.53 -1.95 2.99
CA TRP A 111 -5.57 -2.95 2.48
C TRP A 111 -5.58 -3.13 0.96
N GLY A 112 -6.50 -2.49 0.24
CA GLY A 112 -6.72 -2.71 -1.19
C GLY A 112 -5.50 -2.41 -2.07
N GLU A 113 -4.57 -1.59 -1.60
CA GLU A 113 -3.31 -1.34 -2.29
C GLU A 113 -2.44 -2.60 -2.35
N ALA A 114 -2.53 -3.47 -1.33
CA ALA A 114 -1.82 -4.74 -1.30
C ALA A 114 -2.25 -5.62 -2.48
N LEU A 115 -3.54 -5.64 -2.83
CA LEU A 115 -4.05 -6.39 -3.98
C LEU A 115 -3.40 -5.93 -5.29
N PHE A 116 -3.40 -4.62 -5.56
CA PHE A 116 -2.84 -4.09 -6.80
C PHE A 116 -1.31 -4.25 -6.87
N LEU A 117 -0.62 -4.05 -5.74
CA LEU A 117 0.82 -4.29 -5.67
C LEU A 117 1.15 -5.77 -5.85
N MET A 118 0.35 -6.68 -5.29
CA MET A 118 0.51 -8.12 -5.46
C MET A 118 0.45 -8.49 -6.94
N LEU A 119 -0.61 -8.08 -7.65
CA LEU A 119 -0.79 -8.37 -9.08
C LEU A 119 0.38 -7.87 -9.93
N GLN A 120 0.81 -6.63 -9.71
CA GLN A 120 1.95 -6.05 -10.42
C GLN A 120 3.27 -6.78 -10.08
N THR A 121 3.44 -7.21 -8.83
CA THR A 121 4.66 -7.90 -8.37
C THR A 121 4.74 -9.33 -8.90
N ILE A 122 3.60 -10.03 -9.01
CA ILE A 122 3.50 -11.33 -9.68
C ILE A 122 3.91 -11.18 -11.15
N ALA A 123 3.39 -10.16 -11.83
CA ALA A 123 3.74 -9.89 -13.24
C ALA A 123 5.24 -9.66 -13.41
N ILE A 124 5.87 -8.85 -12.54
CA ILE A 124 7.32 -8.67 -12.53
C ILE A 124 8.05 -9.99 -12.29
N GLY A 125 7.63 -10.78 -11.29
CA GLY A 125 8.23 -12.08 -10.98
C GLY A 125 8.21 -13.05 -12.16
N PHE A 126 7.09 -13.09 -12.89
CA PHE A 126 6.98 -13.86 -14.13
C PHE A 126 7.91 -13.34 -15.23
N LEU A 127 7.92 -12.02 -15.48
CA LEU A 127 8.78 -11.41 -16.49
C LEU A 127 10.27 -11.64 -16.22
N ILE A 128 10.68 -11.65 -14.94
CA ILE A 128 12.06 -11.98 -14.55
C ILE A 128 12.45 -13.39 -15.00
N GLN A 129 11.58 -14.38 -14.77
CA GLN A 129 11.86 -15.76 -15.19
C GLN A 129 11.77 -15.92 -16.71
N HIS A 130 10.81 -15.26 -17.35
CA HIS A 130 10.61 -15.32 -18.80
C HIS A 130 11.82 -14.76 -19.56
N TYR A 131 12.23 -13.52 -19.27
CA TYR A 131 13.39 -12.90 -19.90
C TYR A 131 14.73 -13.51 -19.44
N GLY A 132 14.75 -14.20 -18.30
CA GLY A 132 15.88 -15.03 -17.86
C GLY A 132 15.99 -16.40 -18.55
N GLY A 133 15.25 -16.62 -19.65
CA GLY A 133 15.26 -17.85 -20.45
C GLY A 133 14.58 -19.06 -19.81
N ARG A 134 13.87 -18.87 -18.69
CA ARG A 134 13.34 -19.94 -17.83
C ARG A 134 11.81 -19.84 -17.67
N THR A 135 11.09 -19.66 -18.77
CA THR A 135 9.62 -19.48 -18.79
C THR A 135 8.86 -20.57 -18.02
N SER A 136 9.29 -21.84 -18.11
CA SER A 136 8.66 -22.94 -17.37
C SER A 136 8.72 -22.75 -15.85
N ARG A 137 9.83 -22.19 -15.32
CA ARG A 137 9.91 -21.82 -13.89
C ARG A 137 9.00 -20.65 -13.55
N GLY A 138 8.81 -19.71 -14.48
CA GLY A 138 7.84 -18.62 -14.35
C GLY A 138 6.41 -19.13 -14.25
N LEU A 139 6.01 -20.06 -15.11
CA LEU A 139 4.68 -20.69 -15.06
C LEU A 139 4.48 -21.51 -13.77
N LEU A 140 5.48 -22.31 -13.38
CA LEU A 140 5.44 -23.04 -12.12
C LEU A 140 5.29 -22.09 -10.92
N PHE A 141 6.03 -20.97 -10.92
CA PHE A 141 5.90 -19.93 -9.91
C PHE A 141 4.46 -19.40 -9.81
N LEU A 142 3.79 -19.11 -10.93
CA LEU A 142 2.39 -18.66 -10.91
C LEU A 142 1.47 -19.70 -10.27
N VAL A 143 1.57 -20.96 -10.71
CA VAL A 143 0.72 -22.06 -10.19
C VAL A 143 0.93 -22.24 -8.69
N VAL A 144 2.19 -22.30 -8.24
CA VAL A 144 2.53 -22.45 -6.82
C VAL A 144 2.05 -21.25 -6.02
N TYR A 145 2.28 -20.03 -6.51
CA TYR A 145 1.90 -18.81 -5.81
C TYR A 145 0.38 -18.71 -5.63
N PHE A 146 -0.41 -18.92 -6.68
CA PHE A 146 -1.87 -18.88 -6.58
C PHE A 146 -2.42 -20.04 -5.74
N GLY A 147 -1.82 -21.23 -5.81
CA GLY A 147 -2.17 -22.35 -4.93
C GLY A 147 -1.95 -22.02 -3.45
N LEU A 148 -0.79 -21.44 -3.11
CA LEU A 148 -0.50 -20.97 -1.76
C LEU A 148 -1.41 -19.82 -1.34
N LEU A 149 -1.74 -18.91 -2.26
CA LEU A 149 -2.63 -17.80 -1.98
C LEU A 149 -4.02 -18.29 -1.57
N VAL A 150 -4.59 -19.24 -2.32
CA VAL A 150 -5.88 -19.86 -2.00
C VAL A 150 -5.82 -20.57 -0.64
N LEU A 151 -4.73 -21.30 -0.35
CA LEU A 151 -4.54 -21.95 0.94
C LEU A 151 -4.52 -20.93 2.09
N VAL A 152 -3.68 -19.89 1.98
CA VAL A 152 -3.51 -18.86 3.02
C VAL A 152 -4.80 -18.08 3.26
N LEU A 153 -5.58 -17.79 2.20
CA LEU A 153 -6.88 -17.11 2.31
C LEU A 153 -8.02 -18.03 2.74
N SER A 154 -7.82 -19.35 2.74
CA SER A 154 -8.85 -20.29 3.15
C SER A 154 -9.10 -20.23 4.67
N PRO A 155 -10.32 -20.59 5.13
CA PRO A 155 -10.63 -20.70 6.56
C PRO A 155 -9.80 -21.75 7.31
N VAL A 156 -9.07 -22.61 6.58
CA VAL A 156 -8.25 -23.69 7.14
C VAL A 156 -6.96 -23.14 7.76
N THR A 157 -6.47 -21.98 7.30
CA THR A 157 -5.24 -21.39 7.81
C THR A 157 -5.48 -20.77 9.19
N PRO A 158 -4.75 -21.20 10.24
CA PRO A 158 -4.88 -20.63 11.57
C PRO A 158 -4.48 -19.15 11.61
N MET A 159 -5.19 -18.36 12.41
CA MET A 159 -4.87 -16.94 12.60
C MET A 159 -3.44 -16.69 13.07
N SER A 160 -2.85 -17.62 13.84
CA SER A 160 -1.44 -17.51 14.26
C SER A 160 -0.48 -17.41 13.07
N VAL A 161 -0.69 -18.22 12.03
CA VAL A 161 0.13 -18.22 10.82
C VAL A 161 -0.02 -16.91 10.07
N VAL A 162 -1.26 -16.44 9.90
CA VAL A 162 -1.55 -15.18 9.19
C VAL A 162 -0.98 -13.98 9.95
N THR A 163 -1.13 -13.94 11.27
CA THR A 163 -0.56 -12.89 12.12
C THR A 163 0.98 -12.92 12.11
N SER A 164 1.60 -14.10 12.15
CA SER A 164 3.05 -14.22 12.02
C SER A 164 3.54 -13.74 10.65
N LEU A 165 2.80 -14.04 9.59
CA LEU A 165 3.11 -13.56 8.24
C LEU A 165 3.05 -12.04 8.17
N GLN A 166 2.00 -11.41 8.71
CA GLN A 166 1.91 -9.95 8.83
C GLN A 166 3.04 -9.37 9.69
N ALA A 167 3.35 -9.98 10.83
CA ALA A 167 4.40 -9.50 11.73
C ALA A 167 5.80 -9.59 11.11
N SER A 168 6.02 -10.56 10.21
CA SER A 168 7.29 -10.72 9.48
C SER A 168 7.61 -9.55 8.55
N ASN A 169 6.61 -8.71 8.23
CA ASN A 169 6.81 -7.49 7.45
C ASN A 169 7.66 -6.45 8.18
N MET A 170 7.53 -6.37 9.52
CA MET A 170 8.24 -5.36 10.31
C MET A 170 9.77 -5.54 10.23
N PRO A 171 10.36 -6.74 10.47
CA PRO A 171 11.80 -6.94 10.28
C PRO A 171 12.29 -6.59 8.88
N ALA A 172 11.55 -6.94 7.84
CA ALA A 172 11.94 -6.66 6.45
C ALA A 172 12.03 -5.15 6.18
N ILE A 173 11.05 -4.38 6.66
CA ILE A 173 11.04 -2.92 6.57
C ILE A 173 12.22 -2.33 7.34
N ILE A 174 12.41 -2.75 8.61
CA ILE A 174 13.47 -2.23 9.48
C ILE A 174 14.83 -2.47 8.85
N VAL A 175 15.17 -3.71 8.50
CA VAL A 175 16.48 -4.08 7.98
C VAL A 175 16.76 -3.34 6.66
N GLY A 176 15.79 -3.31 5.74
CA GLY A 176 15.94 -2.63 4.46
C GLY A 176 16.22 -1.12 4.62
N ARG A 177 15.52 -0.46 5.54
CA ARG A 177 15.70 0.98 5.79
C ARG A 177 16.94 1.30 6.62
N LEU A 178 17.32 0.44 7.57
CA LEU A 178 18.55 0.59 8.35
C LEU A 178 19.79 0.45 7.46
N ILE A 179 19.82 -0.53 6.55
CA ILE A 179 20.93 -0.68 5.60
C ILE A 179 21.07 0.59 4.75
N GLN A 180 19.94 1.13 4.25
CA GLN A 180 19.95 2.38 3.49
C GLN A 180 20.45 3.56 4.34
N ALA A 181 19.96 3.70 5.58
CA ALA A 181 20.35 4.77 6.47
C ALA A 181 21.85 4.70 6.83
N ALA A 182 22.37 3.51 7.11
CA ALA A 182 23.78 3.29 7.38
C ALA A 182 24.65 3.61 6.16
N SER A 183 24.21 3.23 4.96
CA SER A 183 24.90 3.56 3.70
C SER A 183 24.99 5.07 3.50
N ASN A 184 23.87 5.80 3.66
CA ASN A 184 23.84 7.25 3.53
C ASN A 184 24.80 7.94 4.52
N PHE A 185 24.80 7.49 5.77
CA PHE A 185 25.68 8.02 6.82
C PHE A 185 27.16 7.78 6.49
N ARG A 186 27.51 6.54 6.11
CA ARG A 186 28.88 6.17 5.77
C ARG A 186 29.40 6.93 4.54
N ASN A 187 28.54 7.17 3.56
CA ASN A 187 28.92 7.91 2.35
C ASN A 187 28.98 9.44 2.60
N GLY A 188 28.31 9.94 3.63
CA GLY A 188 28.17 11.37 3.91
C GLY A 188 27.39 12.12 2.83
N HIS A 189 26.60 11.40 2.04
CA HIS A 189 25.66 11.92 1.04
C HIS A 189 24.57 10.89 0.75
N THR A 190 23.43 11.33 0.22
CA THR A 190 22.31 10.44 -0.18
C THR A 190 22.40 9.94 -1.61
N GLY A 191 23.34 10.45 -2.42
CA GLY A 191 23.63 9.95 -3.77
C GLY A 191 22.49 10.21 -4.75
N GLN A 192 22.02 9.17 -5.44
CA GLN A 192 20.94 9.24 -6.42
C GLN A 192 19.54 9.02 -5.80
N LEU A 193 19.43 9.10 -4.48
CA LEU A 193 18.15 8.93 -3.80
C LEU A 193 17.25 10.13 -4.11
N SER A 194 16.11 9.87 -4.76
CA SER A 194 15.12 10.91 -5.06
C SER A 194 14.51 11.45 -3.76
N ALA A 195 14.79 12.72 -3.45
CA ALA A 195 14.22 13.40 -2.29
C ALA A 195 12.69 13.34 -2.30
N VAL A 196 12.08 13.59 -3.47
CA VAL A 196 10.63 13.52 -3.66
C VAL A 196 10.10 12.13 -3.28
N SER A 197 10.76 11.07 -3.75
CA SER A 197 10.35 9.70 -3.42
C SER A 197 10.45 9.40 -1.92
N VAL A 198 11.50 9.88 -1.25
CA VAL A 198 11.68 9.69 0.20
C VAL A 198 10.59 10.39 0.99
N PHE A 199 10.28 11.65 0.67
CA PHE A 199 9.21 12.38 1.36
C PHE A 199 7.83 11.78 1.08
N LEU A 200 7.57 11.30 -0.14
CA LEU A 200 6.33 10.60 -0.46
C LEU A 200 6.19 9.28 0.32
N LEU A 201 7.27 8.51 0.46
CA LEU A 201 7.26 7.28 1.27
C LEU A 201 7.02 7.60 2.75
N PHE A 202 7.61 8.67 3.27
CA PHE A 202 7.36 9.12 4.63
C PHE A 202 5.90 9.57 4.83
N ALA A 203 5.41 10.48 4.00
CA ALA A 203 4.02 10.97 4.05
C ALA A 203 2.99 9.85 3.85
N GLY A 204 3.23 8.94 2.90
CA GLY A 204 2.36 7.78 2.67
C GLY A 204 2.32 6.84 3.87
N SER A 205 3.46 6.59 4.53
CA SER A 205 3.48 5.79 5.76
C SER A 205 2.76 6.47 6.93
N LEU A 206 2.85 7.80 7.05
CA LEU A 206 2.10 8.56 8.06
C LEU A 206 0.59 8.50 7.80
N ALA A 207 0.17 8.68 6.55
CA ALA A 207 -1.22 8.53 6.15
C ALA A 207 -1.74 7.14 6.54
N ARG A 208 -0.91 6.09 6.36
CA ARG A 208 -1.26 4.72 6.74
C ARG A 208 -1.41 4.49 8.24
N ILE A 209 -0.68 5.20 9.08
CA ILE A 209 -0.92 5.16 10.53
C ILE A 209 -2.34 5.66 10.82
N PHE A 210 -2.68 6.84 10.30
CA PHE A 210 -3.99 7.44 10.50
C PHE A 210 -5.12 6.56 9.96
N THR A 211 -5.02 6.09 8.71
CA THR A 211 -6.08 5.26 8.12
C THR A 211 -6.20 3.90 8.81
N SER A 212 -5.09 3.28 9.22
CA SER A 212 -5.15 2.00 9.94
C SER A 212 -5.84 2.14 11.29
N LEU A 213 -5.49 3.17 12.07
CA LEU A 213 -6.14 3.41 13.36
C LEU A 213 -7.62 3.74 13.20
N GLN A 214 -7.98 4.55 12.20
CA GLN A 214 -9.35 4.99 11.98
C GLN A 214 -10.25 3.90 11.37
N GLU A 215 -9.71 3.06 10.47
CA GLU A 215 -10.52 2.08 9.72
C GLU A 215 -10.50 0.68 10.29
N THR A 216 -9.44 0.30 11.01
CA THR A 216 -9.27 -1.06 11.52
C THR A 216 -9.22 -1.12 13.05
N GLY A 217 -8.72 -0.07 13.71
CA GLY A 217 -8.42 -0.09 15.14
C GLY A 217 -7.32 -1.11 15.52
N ASP A 218 -6.64 -1.71 14.54
CA ASP A 218 -5.70 -2.80 14.76
C ASP A 218 -4.30 -2.27 15.11
N SER A 219 -3.82 -2.66 16.29
CA SER A 219 -2.55 -2.19 16.81
C SER A 219 -1.35 -2.76 16.07
N LEU A 220 -1.43 -3.98 15.53
CA LEU A 220 -0.32 -4.62 14.80
C LEU A 220 -0.08 -3.91 13.47
N MET A 221 -1.14 -3.62 12.73
CA MET A 221 -1.10 -2.92 11.46
C MET A 221 -0.64 -1.47 11.67
N ALA A 222 -1.21 -0.78 12.65
CA ALA A 222 -0.76 0.57 13.02
C ALA A 222 0.72 0.59 13.43
N LEU A 223 1.18 -0.35 14.25
CA LEU A 223 2.58 -0.44 14.68
C LEU A 223 3.53 -0.67 13.50
N THR A 224 3.14 -1.51 12.53
CA THR A 224 3.92 -1.74 11.32
C THR A 224 4.16 -0.43 10.56
N TYR A 225 3.13 0.40 10.42
CA TYR A 225 3.26 1.70 9.76
C TYR A 225 3.98 2.74 10.63
N VAL A 226 3.85 2.72 11.96
CA VAL A 226 4.64 3.56 12.88
C VAL A 226 6.14 3.29 12.70
N ILE A 227 6.53 2.02 12.69
CA ILE A 227 7.92 1.61 12.43
C ILE A 227 8.35 2.06 11.03
N SER A 228 7.52 1.83 10.01
CA SER A 228 7.82 2.29 8.65
C SER A 228 8.00 3.81 8.57
N SER A 229 7.17 4.60 9.27
CA SER A 229 7.28 6.06 9.29
C SER A 229 8.53 6.51 10.02
N ALA A 230 8.88 5.91 11.16
CA ALA A 230 10.13 6.23 11.85
C ALA A 230 11.34 5.97 10.95
N CYS A 231 11.39 4.80 10.30
CA CYS A 231 12.47 4.44 9.38
C CYS A 231 12.55 5.37 8.15
N ASN A 232 11.41 5.67 7.51
CA ASN A 232 11.37 6.60 6.38
C ASN A 232 11.73 8.03 6.81
N GLY A 233 11.35 8.42 8.04
CA GLY A 233 11.66 9.72 8.62
C GLY A 233 13.16 9.91 8.86
N ILE A 234 13.87 8.89 9.34
CA ILE A 234 15.33 8.92 9.46
C ILE A 234 15.99 9.20 8.10
N ILE A 235 15.55 8.51 7.05
CA ILE A 235 16.09 8.72 5.70
C ILE A 235 15.74 10.11 5.17
N ALA A 236 14.52 10.60 5.42
CA ALA A 236 14.11 11.96 5.04
C ALA A 236 14.97 13.02 5.73
N LEU A 237 15.27 12.85 7.02
CA LEU A 237 16.18 13.71 7.76
C LEU A 237 17.60 13.66 7.19
N GLN A 238 18.10 12.48 6.79
CA GLN A 238 19.40 12.37 6.12
C GLN A 238 19.42 13.10 4.77
N VAL A 239 18.33 13.04 3.99
CA VAL A 239 18.21 13.81 2.74
C VAL A 239 18.29 15.31 3.00
N LEU A 240 17.61 15.81 4.04
CA LEU A 240 17.69 17.22 4.42
C LEU A 240 19.08 17.62 4.93
N TYR A 241 19.68 16.78 5.76
CA TYR A 241 21.00 17.05 6.34
C TYR A 241 22.11 17.06 5.27
N TYR A 242 22.08 16.10 4.34
CA TYR A 242 23.07 15.99 3.26
C TYR A 242 22.67 16.70 1.96
N TRP A 243 21.66 17.57 1.98
CA TRP A 243 21.11 18.23 0.79
C TRP A 243 22.18 18.94 -0.06
N ASN A 244 23.18 19.53 0.61
CA ASN A 244 24.28 20.26 -0.03
C ASN A 244 25.56 19.43 -0.17
N SER A 245 25.56 18.18 0.27
CA SER A 245 26.71 17.27 0.29
C SER A 245 26.69 16.39 -0.96
N SER A 246 27.02 16.96 -2.12
CA SER A 246 27.15 16.19 -3.37
C SER A 246 28.57 15.61 -3.53
N PRO A 247 28.76 14.40 -4.09
CA PRO A 247 30.08 13.85 -4.40
C PRO A 247 30.96 14.79 -5.24
N GLU A 248 30.38 15.63 -6.10
CA GLU A 248 31.11 16.65 -6.87
C GLU A 248 31.70 17.78 -6.02
N ARG A 249 31.10 18.12 -4.87
CA ARG A 249 31.62 19.18 -3.99
C ARG A 249 32.79 18.70 -3.14
N LYS A 250 32.80 17.43 -2.70
CA LYS A 250 33.96 16.85 -1.99
C LYS A 250 35.20 16.78 -2.89
N LYS A 251 35.04 16.43 -4.17
CA LYS A 251 36.14 16.42 -5.15
C LYS A 251 36.70 17.81 -5.50
N LYS A 252 35.97 18.90 -5.21
CA LYS A 252 36.41 20.28 -5.42
C LYS A 252 37.07 20.91 -4.19
N SER A 253 36.98 20.28 -3.01
CA SER A 253 37.57 20.78 -1.76
C SER A 253 38.78 19.97 -1.30
N GLU A 254 39.27 19.05 -2.13
CA GLU A 254 40.46 18.21 -1.89
C GLU A 254 41.55 18.56 -2.91
#